data_AF-A0A101Y2Q9-F1
#
_entry.id   AF-A0A101Y2Q9-F1
#
_cell.length_a   1.000
_cell.length_b   1.000
_cell.length_c   1.000
_cell.angle_alpha   90.00
_cell.angle_beta   90.00
_cell.angle_gamma   90.00
#
_symmetry.space_group_name_H-M   'P 1'
#
loop_
_entity.id
_entity.type
_entity.pdbx_description
1 polymer ?
#
loop_
_entity_poly.entity_id
_entity_poly.type
_entity_poly.pdbx_seq_one_letter_code
_entity_poly.pdbx_strand_id
1 'polypeptide(L)'
;MNSPSITSRIRTLTVLLVILAVLSGNTPRAAAASDWDAALDQINDLYSSYISLQASVKAESKRNQELRKQNTADLAAVNARLQSTDKSLLSRLKSEADATRKKHAALLEQYASLGKQAAAARKAGNLKSATAFELKRNKLKAAATAARVEIKAKNTALTEATSAAAAKNKPAKDALSPVSGIRKQITAGNKQISEAQALRSEADKQYKAAVRAGDAVTAAAGMKHSCARMTEIRTYLQQAYVLEQKITAALRLAESRLPE
;
A
#
# COMPACT_ATOMS: atom_id res chain seq x y z
N MET A 1 -53.10 -83.53 -7.07
CA MET A 1 -53.12 -82.06 -6.82
C MET A 1 -52.79 -81.86 -5.35
N ASN A 2 -51.51 -81.59 -5.05
CA ASN A 2 -50.99 -81.46 -3.70
C ASN A 2 -51.11 -80.00 -3.23
N SER A 3 -51.98 -79.76 -2.25
CA SER A 3 -52.01 -78.49 -1.51
C SER A 3 -50.80 -78.42 -0.58
N PRO A 4 -49.94 -77.38 -0.67
CA PRO A 4 -48.83 -77.22 0.25
C PRO A 4 -49.35 -76.80 1.64
N SER A 5 -48.77 -77.44 2.66
CA SER A 5 -49.14 -77.33 4.06
C SER A 5 -48.95 -75.92 4.64
N ILE A 6 -50.01 -75.43 5.28
CA ILE A 6 -50.10 -74.14 5.98
C ILE A 6 -49.00 -73.98 7.05
N THR A 7 -48.44 -75.08 7.56
CA THR A 7 -47.35 -75.11 8.54
C THR A 7 -45.99 -74.68 7.99
N SER A 8 -45.74 -74.79 6.68
CA SER A 8 -44.48 -74.35 6.06
C SER A 8 -44.38 -72.81 5.96
N ARG A 9 -45.51 -72.14 5.73
CA ARG A 9 -45.60 -70.68 5.58
C ARG A 9 -45.40 -69.93 6.90
N ILE A 10 -45.85 -70.49 8.02
CA ILE A 10 -45.69 -69.88 9.35
C ILE A 10 -44.23 -69.92 9.79
N ARG A 11 -43.51 -70.99 9.45
CA ARG A 11 -42.09 -71.19 9.78
C ARG A 11 -41.16 -70.28 8.95
N THR A 12 -41.51 -70.00 7.70
CA THR A 12 -40.80 -69.01 6.87
C THR A 12 -41.09 -67.58 7.32
N LEU A 13 -42.31 -67.26 7.77
CA LEU A 13 -42.65 -65.93 8.27
C LEU A 13 -41.94 -65.59 9.60
N THR A 14 -41.79 -66.58 10.49
CA THR A 14 -41.08 -66.40 11.78
C THR A 14 -39.57 -66.27 11.58
N VAL A 15 -38.97 -67.01 10.65
CA VAL A 15 -37.54 -66.85 10.31
C VAL A 15 -37.28 -65.48 9.65
N LEU A 16 -38.20 -64.99 8.81
CA LEU A 16 -38.06 -63.66 8.20
C LEU A 16 -38.19 -62.51 9.22
N LEU A 17 -39.08 -62.66 10.22
CA LEU A 17 -39.25 -61.68 11.32
C LEU A 17 -38.06 -61.64 12.27
N VAL A 18 -37.43 -62.79 12.54
CA VAL A 18 -36.20 -62.86 13.35
C VAL A 18 -35.00 -62.28 12.60
N ILE A 19 -34.91 -62.49 11.28
CA ILE A 19 -33.86 -61.86 10.45
C ILE A 19 -34.06 -60.34 10.35
N LEU A 20 -35.29 -59.84 10.26
CA LEU A 20 -35.59 -58.39 10.27
C LEU A 20 -35.29 -57.73 11.62
N ALA A 21 -35.50 -58.45 12.73
CA ALA A 21 -35.18 -57.98 14.08
C ALA A 21 -33.66 -57.95 14.36
N VAL A 22 -32.90 -58.89 13.76
CA VAL A 22 -31.43 -58.91 13.87
C VAL A 22 -30.77 -57.85 12.97
N LEU A 23 -31.41 -57.47 11.86
CA LEU A 23 -30.95 -56.38 10.97
C LEU A 23 -31.28 -54.96 11.48
N SER A 24 -32.13 -54.82 12.50
CA SER A 24 -32.48 -53.52 13.12
C SER A 24 -31.81 -53.29 14.48
N GLY A 25 -31.03 -54.27 14.98
CA GLY A 25 -30.37 -54.23 16.30
C GLY A 25 -29.06 -53.45 16.38
N ASN A 26 -28.42 -53.09 15.25
CA ASN A 26 -27.20 -52.28 15.23
C ASN A 26 -27.45 -50.95 14.52
N THR A 27 -28.17 -50.06 15.21
CA THR A 27 -28.10 -48.63 14.88
C THR A 27 -26.91 -48.00 15.61
N PRO A 28 -26.12 -47.11 14.97
CA PRO A 28 -24.99 -46.41 15.59
C PRO A 28 -25.46 -45.31 16.55
N ARG A 29 -26.46 -45.59 17.39
CA ARG A 29 -27.09 -44.61 18.29
C ARG A 29 -26.23 -44.30 19.51
N ALA A 30 -25.40 -45.24 19.94
CA ALA A 30 -24.44 -45.04 21.03
C ALA A 30 -23.21 -44.22 20.58
N ALA A 31 -22.72 -44.42 19.35
CA ALA A 31 -21.62 -43.61 18.78
C ALA A 31 -22.06 -42.16 18.50
N ALA A 32 -23.27 -41.97 17.97
CA ALA A 32 -23.82 -40.64 17.74
C ALA A 32 -24.05 -39.83 19.03
N ALA A 33 -24.37 -40.49 20.16
CA ALA A 33 -24.52 -39.84 21.46
C ALA A 33 -23.15 -39.41 22.03
N SER A 34 -22.13 -40.26 21.95
CA SER A 34 -20.76 -39.90 22.37
C SER A 34 -20.15 -38.78 21.51
N ASP A 35 -20.45 -38.77 20.21
CA ASP A 35 -19.98 -37.72 19.30
C ASP A 35 -20.66 -36.38 19.55
N TRP A 36 -21.91 -36.40 20.02
CA TRP A 36 -22.68 -35.20 20.33
C TRP A 36 -22.19 -34.51 21.62
N ASP A 37 -22.00 -35.27 22.69
CA ASP A 37 -21.45 -34.73 23.95
C ASP A 37 -20.02 -34.19 23.74
N ALA A 38 -19.18 -34.91 23.01
CA ALA A 38 -17.83 -34.45 22.65
C ALA A 38 -17.86 -33.17 21.78
N ALA A 39 -18.83 -33.05 20.87
CA ALA A 39 -18.99 -31.86 20.05
C ALA A 39 -19.43 -30.63 20.88
N LEU A 40 -20.27 -30.82 21.90
CA LEU A 40 -20.65 -29.75 22.81
C LEU A 40 -19.49 -29.24 23.66
N ASP A 41 -18.70 -30.14 24.25
CA ASP A 41 -17.50 -29.77 25.00
C ASP A 41 -16.53 -28.98 24.11
N GLN A 42 -16.34 -29.45 22.87
CA GLN A 42 -15.53 -28.76 21.89
C GLN A 42 -16.06 -27.36 21.55
N ILE A 43 -17.39 -27.19 21.42
CA ILE A 43 -17.99 -25.88 21.17
C ILE A 43 -17.71 -24.92 22.34
N ASN A 44 -17.83 -25.38 23.58
CA ASN A 44 -17.55 -24.55 24.77
C ASN A 44 -16.09 -24.08 24.82
N ASP A 45 -15.14 -24.99 24.57
CA ASP A 45 -13.71 -24.67 24.53
C ASP A 45 -13.37 -23.70 23.39
N LEU A 46 -13.92 -23.95 22.20
CA LEU A 46 -13.74 -23.09 21.04
C LEU A 46 -14.38 -21.71 21.26
N TYR A 47 -15.51 -21.63 21.95
CA TYR A 47 -16.18 -20.37 22.24
C TYR A 47 -15.34 -19.47 23.13
N SER A 48 -14.81 -20.00 24.24
CA SER A 48 -13.92 -19.26 25.13
C SER A 48 -12.67 -18.75 24.39
N SER A 49 -12.07 -19.63 23.58
CA SER A 49 -10.91 -19.29 22.73
C SER A 49 -11.26 -18.21 21.70
N TYR A 50 -12.43 -18.31 21.08
CA TYR A 50 -12.90 -17.38 20.06
C TYR A 50 -13.12 -15.98 20.61
N ILE A 51 -13.72 -15.83 21.80
CA ILE A 51 -13.94 -14.53 22.44
C ILE A 51 -12.61 -13.84 22.73
N SER A 52 -11.64 -14.57 23.30
CA SER A 52 -10.29 -14.06 23.56
C SER A 52 -9.59 -13.62 22.27
N LEU A 53 -9.71 -14.43 21.21
CA LEU A 53 -9.12 -14.15 19.92
C LEU A 53 -9.77 -12.95 19.22
N GLN A 54 -11.09 -12.80 19.32
CA GLN A 54 -11.83 -11.65 18.82
C GLN A 54 -11.38 -10.35 19.51
N ALA A 55 -11.23 -10.37 20.83
CA ALA A 55 -10.71 -9.23 21.59
C ALA A 55 -9.29 -8.86 21.14
N SER A 56 -8.43 -9.86 20.96
CA SER A 56 -7.05 -9.68 20.48
C SER A 56 -6.99 -9.08 19.08
N VAL A 57 -7.77 -9.61 18.12
CA VAL A 57 -7.85 -9.09 16.75
C VAL A 57 -8.33 -7.64 16.73
N LYS A 58 -9.32 -7.30 17.55
CA LYS A 58 -9.82 -5.91 17.66
C LYS A 58 -8.74 -4.97 18.21
N ALA A 59 -8.03 -5.38 19.26
CA ALA A 59 -6.96 -4.59 19.87
C ALA A 59 -5.77 -4.40 18.91
N GLU A 60 -5.29 -5.47 18.26
CA GLU A 60 -4.20 -5.43 17.30
C GLU A 60 -4.55 -4.59 16.06
N SER A 61 -5.79 -4.69 15.55
CA SER A 61 -6.30 -3.86 14.47
C SER A 61 -6.30 -2.37 14.82
N LYS A 62 -6.80 -2.01 16.01
CA LYS A 62 -6.76 -0.62 16.51
C LYS A 62 -5.32 -0.11 16.63
N ARG A 63 -4.42 -0.90 17.23
CA ARG A 63 -3.00 -0.56 17.37
C ARG A 63 -2.34 -0.27 16.02
N ASN A 64 -2.59 -1.12 15.02
CA ASN A 64 -2.08 -0.92 13.66
C ASN A 64 -2.64 0.35 13.02
N GLN A 65 -3.92 0.66 13.23
CA GLN A 65 -4.52 1.88 12.72
C GLN A 65 -3.89 3.14 13.35
N GLU A 66 -3.68 3.13 14.67
CA GLU A 66 -3.03 4.21 15.41
C GLU A 66 -1.61 4.46 14.88
N LEU A 67 -0.82 3.39 14.75
CA LEU A 67 0.57 3.50 14.27
C LEU A 67 0.63 4.00 12.82
N ARG A 68 -0.31 3.57 11.97
CA ARG A 68 -0.39 4.05 10.58
C ARG A 68 -0.73 5.53 10.49
N LYS A 69 -1.64 6.01 11.34
CA LYS A 69 -1.96 7.45 11.43
C LYS A 69 -0.72 8.24 11.80
N GLN A 70 -0.01 7.81 12.83
CA GLN A 70 1.24 8.43 13.27
C GLN A 70 2.29 8.44 12.14
N ASN A 71 2.57 7.28 11.53
CA ASN A 71 3.51 7.14 10.43
C ASN A 71 3.15 8.03 9.22
N THR A 72 1.86 8.27 8.98
CA THR A 72 1.39 9.14 7.89
C THR A 72 1.64 10.61 8.22
N ALA A 73 1.37 11.03 9.45
CA ALA A 73 1.65 12.38 9.92
C ALA A 73 3.16 12.67 9.92
N ASP A 74 3.97 11.75 10.45
CA ASP A 74 5.43 11.86 10.49
C ASP A 74 6.03 11.94 9.08
N LEU A 75 5.57 11.12 8.14
CA LEU A 75 6.00 11.20 6.75
C LEU A 75 5.67 12.57 6.12
N ALA A 76 4.48 13.11 6.41
CA ALA A 76 4.11 14.43 5.92
C ALA A 76 5.02 15.53 6.51
N ALA A 77 5.34 15.45 7.81
CA ALA A 77 6.24 16.38 8.48
C ALA A 77 7.66 16.33 7.90
N VAL A 78 8.23 15.13 7.70
CA VAL A 78 9.56 14.96 7.08
C VAL A 78 9.57 15.53 5.65
N ASN A 79 8.54 15.24 4.85
CA ASN A 79 8.44 15.79 3.50
C ASN A 79 8.32 17.32 3.48
N ALA A 80 7.58 17.90 4.43
CA ALA A 80 7.47 19.35 4.56
C ALA A 80 8.84 19.99 4.88
N ARG A 81 9.62 19.39 5.79
CA ARG A 81 10.98 19.85 6.10
C ARG A 81 11.89 19.76 4.87
N LEU A 82 11.88 18.65 4.14
CA LEU A 82 12.65 18.49 2.88
C LEU A 82 12.30 19.53 1.82
N GLN A 83 11.02 19.93 1.73
CA GLN A 83 10.57 20.97 0.79
C GLN A 83 10.95 22.39 1.24
N SER A 84 11.17 22.59 2.54
CA SER A 84 11.59 23.88 3.09
C SER A 84 13.09 24.15 2.97
N THR A 85 13.92 23.10 2.80
CA THR A 85 15.37 23.20 2.65
C THR A 85 15.77 24.20 1.57
N ASP A 86 16.52 25.23 1.98
CA ASP A 86 17.01 26.31 1.11
C ASP A 86 15.93 27.02 0.28
N LYS A 87 14.64 26.89 0.64
CA LYS A 87 13.51 27.42 -0.17
C LYS A 87 13.61 28.92 -0.42
N SER A 88 13.99 29.69 0.60
CA SER A 88 14.17 31.15 0.49
C SER A 88 15.33 31.50 -0.45
N LEU A 89 16.47 30.82 -0.31
CA LEU A 89 17.65 31.01 -1.15
C LEU A 89 17.35 30.66 -2.61
N LEU A 90 16.75 29.49 -2.87
CA LEU A 90 16.39 29.05 -4.21
C LEU A 90 15.37 30.00 -4.85
N SER A 91 14.38 30.47 -4.09
CA SER A 91 13.40 31.45 -4.57
C SER A 91 14.06 32.78 -4.94
N ARG A 92 14.97 33.28 -4.10
CA ARG A 92 15.74 34.50 -4.37
C ARG A 92 16.61 34.35 -5.61
N LEU A 93 17.41 33.30 -5.71
CA LEU A 93 18.30 33.07 -6.86
C LEU A 93 17.52 32.90 -8.17
N LYS A 94 16.35 32.25 -8.11
CA LYS A 94 15.45 32.15 -9.26
C LYS A 94 14.93 33.53 -9.68
N SER A 95 14.46 34.33 -8.73
CA SER A 95 13.99 35.68 -8.99
C SER A 95 15.10 36.57 -9.58
N GLU A 96 16.31 36.51 -9.05
CA GLU A 96 17.47 37.24 -9.57
C GLU A 96 17.83 36.81 -11.00
N ALA A 97 17.88 35.51 -11.27
CA ALA A 97 18.14 35.00 -12.62
C ALA A 97 17.08 35.46 -13.63
N ASP A 98 15.80 35.40 -13.24
CA ASP A 98 14.69 35.86 -14.08
C ASP A 98 14.72 37.38 -14.30
N ALA A 99 15.04 38.16 -13.27
CA ALA A 99 15.17 39.61 -13.34
C ALA A 99 16.34 40.03 -14.24
N THR A 100 17.53 39.43 -14.08
CA THR A 100 18.69 39.68 -14.93
C THR A 100 18.40 39.30 -16.38
N ARG A 101 17.70 38.19 -16.63
CA ARG A 101 17.28 37.79 -17.98
C ARG A 101 16.36 38.83 -18.62
N LYS A 102 15.35 39.32 -17.88
CA LYS A 102 14.41 40.34 -18.36
C LYS A 102 15.12 41.67 -18.62
N LYS A 103 16.00 42.11 -17.72
CA LYS A 103 16.78 43.35 -17.82
C LYS A 103 17.59 43.39 -19.13
N HIS A 104 18.18 42.28 -19.52
CA HIS A 104 19.06 42.19 -20.70
C HIS A 104 18.36 41.77 -21.99
N ALA A 105 17.06 41.44 -21.95
CA ALA A 105 16.33 40.85 -23.08
C ALA A 105 16.38 41.74 -24.33
N ALA A 106 16.02 43.03 -24.20
CA ALA A 106 15.99 43.96 -25.32
C ALA A 106 17.38 44.19 -25.95
N LEU A 107 18.43 44.28 -25.14
CA LEU A 107 19.81 44.43 -25.61
C LEU A 107 20.26 43.22 -26.43
N LEU A 108 19.99 42.01 -25.92
CA LEU A 108 20.38 40.77 -26.57
C LEU A 108 19.58 40.52 -27.85
N GLU A 109 18.29 40.88 -27.85
CA GLU A 109 17.44 40.83 -29.03
C GLU A 109 17.92 41.80 -30.11
N GLN A 110 18.24 43.05 -29.75
CA GLN A 110 18.79 44.04 -30.68
C GLN A 110 20.14 43.59 -31.26
N TYR A 111 21.03 43.04 -30.42
CA TYR A 111 22.29 42.49 -30.87
C TYR A 111 22.10 41.32 -31.87
N ALA A 112 21.14 40.43 -31.59
CA ALA A 112 20.82 39.30 -32.45
C ALA A 112 20.16 39.74 -33.77
N SER A 113 19.24 40.70 -33.74
CA SER A 113 18.53 41.20 -34.91
C SER A 113 19.48 41.90 -35.89
N LEU A 114 20.41 42.72 -35.39
CA LEU A 114 21.46 43.33 -36.20
C LEU A 114 22.35 42.29 -36.87
N GLY A 115 22.66 41.18 -36.18
CA GLY A 115 23.38 40.05 -36.76
C GLY A 115 22.61 39.39 -37.92
N LYS A 116 21.31 39.17 -37.76
CA LYS A 116 20.43 38.63 -38.81
C LYS A 116 20.31 39.58 -40.00
N GLN A 117 20.13 40.89 -39.75
CA GLN A 117 20.05 41.92 -40.79
C GLN A 117 21.35 42.03 -41.60
N ALA A 118 22.50 42.00 -40.92
CA ALA A 118 23.81 41.97 -41.60
C ALA A 118 23.97 40.73 -42.49
N ALA A 119 23.56 39.55 -42.01
CA ALA A 119 23.62 38.31 -42.79
C ALA A 119 22.68 38.36 -44.02
N ALA A 120 21.47 38.88 -43.86
CA ALA A 120 20.51 39.05 -44.95
C ALA A 120 21.03 40.05 -46.02
N ALA A 121 21.58 41.19 -45.60
CA ALA A 121 22.14 42.19 -46.51
C ALA A 121 23.32 41.64 -47.34
N ARG A 122 24.18 40.79 -46.74
CA ARG A 122 25.25 40.09 -47.48
C ARG A 122 24.70 39.16 -48.54
N LYS A 123 23.69 38.36 -48.20
CA LYS A 123 23.03 37.45 -49.15
C LYS A 123 22.39 38.21 -50.32
N ALA A 124 21.91 39.43 -50.07
CA ALA A 124 21.32 40.29 -51.10
C ALA A 124 22.35 41.14 -51.88
N GLY A 125 23.66 40.93 -51.68
CA GLY A 125 24.70 41.72 -52.35
C GLY A 125 24.84 43.18 -51.86
N ASN A 126 24.06 43.59 -50.85
CA ASN A 126 24.11 44.95 -50.30
C ASN A 126 25.19 45.06 -49.21
N LEU A 127 26.45 45.11 -49.65
CA LEU A 127 27.61 45.18 -48.74
C LEU A 127 27.62 46.43 -47.87
N LYS A 128 27.14 47.58 -48.39
CA LYS A 128 27.08 48.83 -47.63
C LYS A 128 26.16 48.70 -46.41
N SER A 129 24.96 48.14 -46.60
CA SER A 129 24.02 47.89 -45.50
C SER A 129 24.52 46.83 -44.54
N ALA A 130 25.17 45.77 -45.05
CA ALA A 130 25.78 44.74 -44.21
C ALA A 130 26.83 45.34 -43.25
N THR A 131 27.73 46.17 -43.78
CA THR A 131 28.75 46.87 -42.98
C THR A 131 28.11 47.81 -41.96
N ALA A 132 27.07 48.56 -42.33
CA ALA A 132 26.37 49.46 -41.41
C ALA A 132 25.71 48.73 -40.23
N PHE A 133 25.01 47.61 -40.49
CA PHE A 133 24.44 46.77 -39.43
C PHE A 133 25.51 46.16 -38.54
N GLU A 134 26.65 45.82 -39.12
CA GLU A 134 27.76 45.22 -38.39
C GLU A 134 28.49 46.23 -37.49
N LEU A 135 28.69 47.47 -37.92
CA LEU A 135 29.18 48.55 -37.04
C LEU A 135 28.24 48.76 -35.84
N LYS A 136 26.92 48.82 -36.08
CA LYS A 136 25.92 48.94 -35.01
C LYS A 136 25.98 47.75 -34.05
N ARG A 137 26.12 46.52 -34.57
CA ARG A 137 26.28 45.32 -33.75
C ARG A 137 27.57 45.36 -32.93
N ASN A 138 28.68 45.80 -33.52
CA ASN A 138 29.99 45.86 -32.88
C ASN A 138 29.98 46.87 -31.71
N LYS A 139 29.24 47.99 -31.83
CA LYS A 139 29.02 48.93 -30.72
C LYS A 139 28.33 48.28 -29.52
N LEU A 140 27.42 47.34 -29.76
CA LEU A 140 26.70 46.60 -28.70
C LEU A 140 27.45 45.37 -28.20
N LYS A 141 28.52 44.93 -28.87
CA LYS A 141 29.18 43.65 -28.61
C LYS A 141 29.69 43.53 -27.17
N ALA A 142 30.35 44.56 -26.64
CA ALA A 142 30.87 44.54 -25.28
C ALA A 142 29.73 44.40 -24.25
N ALA A 143 28.68 45.20 -24.40
CA ALA A 143 27.50 45.16 -23.53
C ALA A 143 26.76 43.83 -23.63
N ALA A 144 26.56 43.30 -24.84
CA ALA A 144 25.91 42.00 -25.06
C ALA A 144 26.72 40.83 -24.48
N THR A 145 28.05 40.88 -24.57
CA THR A 145 28.94 39.90 -23.94
C THR A 145 28.84 39.97 -22.41
N ALA A 146 28.92 41.17 -21.83
CA ALA A 146 28.78 41.36 -20.38
C ALA A 146 27.42 40.85 -19.88
N ALA A 147 26.33 41.18 -20.59
CA ALA A 147 24.99 40.69 -20.28
C ALA A 147 24.88 39.16 -20.30
N ARG A 148 25.49 38.49 -21.29
CA ARG A 148 25.53 37.02 -21.37
C ARG A 148 26.31 36.40 -20.22
N VAL A 149 27.44 37.01 -19.85
CA VAL A 149 28.24 36.56 -18.69
C VAL A 149 27.44 36.68 -17.40
N GLU A 150 26.74 37.81 -17.19
CA GLU A 150 25.90 38.02 -16.00
C GLU A 150 24.75 37.00 -15.92
N ILE A 151 24.01 36.80 -17.02
CA ILE A 151 22.94 35.77 -17.09
C ILE A 151 23.52 34.38 -16.78
N LYS A 152 24.67 34.04 -17.38
CA LYS A 152 25.32 32.75 -17.14
C LYS A 152 25.69 32.59 -15.66
N ALA A 153 26.30 33.60 -15.05
CA ALA A 153 26.69 33.57 -13.64
C ALA A 153 25.48 33.35 -12.71
N LYS A 154 24.36 34.05 -12.94
CA LYS A 154 23.13 33.87 -12.14
C LYS A 154 22.52 32.48 -12.32
N ASN A 155 22.50 31.95 -13.54
CA ASN A 155 22.00 30.60 -13.80
C ASN A 155 22.91 29.52 -13.20
N THR A 156 24.23 29.71 -13.23
CA THR A 156 25.20 28.83 -12.58
C THR A 156 24.96 28.81 -11.07
N ALA A 157 24.85 29.99 -10.42
CA ALA A 157 24.58 30.07 -8.99
C ALA A 157 23.26 29.37 -8.58
N LEU A 158 22.20 29.53 -9.39
CA LEU A 158 20.92 28.83 -9.16
C LEU A 158 21.08 27.30 -9.30
N THR A 159 21.84 26.84 -10.30
CA THR A 159 22.06 25.41 -10.55
C THR A 159 22.90 24.77 -9.43
N GLU A 160 23.95 25.46 -8.99
CA GLU A 160 24.80 25.05 -7.88
C GLU A 160 24.00 24.98 -6.57
N ALA A 161 23.20 26.00 -6.26
CA ALA A 161 22.35 26.01 -5.07
C ALA A 161 21.30 24.89 -5.12
N THR A 162 20.71 24.61 -6.29
CA THR A 162 19.76 23.50 -6.47
C THR A 162 20.44 22.16 -6.25
N SER A 163 21.65 21.98 -6.77
CA SER A 163 22.42 20.75 -6.61
C SER A 163 22.85 20.54 -5.16
N ALA A 164 23.26 21.62 -4.47
CA ALA A 164 23.59 21.59 -3.05
C ALA A 164 22.37 21.23 -2.18
N ALA A 165 21.22 21.84 -2.43
CA ALA A 165 19.98 21.50 -1.73
C ALA A 165 19.55 20.04 -1.99
N ALA A 166 19.71 19.55 -3.21
CA ALA A 166 19.46 18.15 -3.54
C ALA A 166 20.41 17.20 -2.80
N ALA A 167 21.70 17.54 -2.72
CA ALA A 167 22.69 16.77 -1.98
C ALA A 167 22.40 16.74 -0.47
N LYS A 168 22.03 17.88 0.13
CA LYS A 168 21.59 17.96 1.54
C LYS A 168 20.38 17.05 1.82
N ASN A 169 19.42 17.02 0.89
CA ASN A 169 18.20 16.23 1.04
C ASN A 169 18.37 14.74 0.73
N LYS A 170 19.46 14.35 0.06
CA LYS A 170 19.66 12.99 -0.43
C LYS A 170 19.66 11.94 0.69
N PRO A 171 20.39 12.10 1.81
CA PRO A 171 20.42 11.10 2.88
C PRO A 171 19.04 10.79 3.48
N ALA A 172 18.24 11.83 3.75
CA ALA A 172 16.88 11.67 4.25
C ALA A 172 15.96 11.01 3.20
N LYS A 173 16.07 11.38 1.92
CA LYS A 173 15.30 10.73 0.84
C LYS A 173 15.67 9.25 0.66
N ASP A 174 16.94 8.92 0.73
CA ASP A 174 17.42 7.54 0.64
C ASP A 174 16.88 6.70 1.82
N ALA A 175 16.83 7.27 3.03
CA ALA A 175 16.22 6.63 4.20
C ALA A 175 14.70 6.40 4.03
N LEU A 176 13.99 7.26 3.29
CA LEU A 176 12.56 7.11 2.99
C LEU A 176 12.26 6.14 1.83
N SER A 177 13.25 5.79 1.02
CA SER A 177 13.06 4.93 -0.17
C SER A 177 12.28 3.62 0.08
N PRO A 178 12.49 2.85 1.18
CA PRO A 178 11.76 1.61 1.40
C PRO A 178 10.28 1.79 1.77
N VAL A 179 9.86 2.98 2.23
CA VAL A 179 8.50 3.21 2.78
C VAL A 179 7.41 2.86 1.76
N SER A 180 7.62 3.20 0.49
CA SER A 180 6.65 2.93 -0.58
C SER A 180 6.44 1.43 -0.82
N GLY A 181 7.52 0.64 -0.80
CA GLY A 181 7.49 -0.81 -0.94
C GLY A 181 6.82 -1.49 0.25
N ILE A 182 7.14 -1.03 1.47
CA ILE A 182 6.52 -1.55 2.70
C ILE A 182 5.01 -1.27 2.72
N ARG A 183 4.58 -0.07 2.31
CA ARG A 183 3.14 0.25 2.19
C ARG A 183 2.41 -0.68 1.24
N LYS A 184 3.02 -1.07 0.10
CA LYS A 184 2.43 -2.05 -0.82
C LYS A 184 2.26 -3.42 -0.15
N GLN A 185 3.24 -3.86 0.64
CA GLN A 185 3.14 -5.12 1.40
C GLN A 185 2.01 -5.06 2.43
N ILE A 186 1.86 -3.93 3.14
CA ILE A 186 0.74 -3.73 4.08
C ILE A 186 -0.61 -3.78 3.34
N THR A 187 -0.73 -3.14 2.18
CA THR A 187 -1.96 -3.20 1.36
C THR A 187 -2.28 -4.63 0.94
N ALA A 188 -1.29 -5.41 0.51
CA ALA A 188 -1.48 -6.82 0.17
C ALA A 188 -1.93 -7.64 1.40
N GLY A 189 -1.30 -7.43 2.56
CA GLY A 189 -1.72 -8.06 3.82
C GLY A 189 -3.14 -7.69 4.25
N ASN A 190 -3.54 -6.43 4.09
CA ASN A 190 -4.91 -5.99 4.38
C ASN A 190 -5.95 -6.67 3.47
N LYS A 191 -5.57 -6.98 2.22
CA LYS A 191 -6.43 -7.77 1.32
C LYS A 191 -6.61 -9.19 1.87
N GLN A 192 -5.54 -9.84 2.30
CA GLN A 192 -5.60 -11.16 2.93
C GLN A 192 -6.46 -11.15 4.21
N ILE A 193 -6.35 -10.10 5.04
CA ILE A 193 -7.24 -9.92 6.21
C ILE A 193 -8.71 -9.84 5.78
N SER A 194 -9.00 -9.09 4.72
CA SER A 194 -10.37 -8.91 4.22
C SER A 194 -10.94 -10.23 3.68
N GLU A 195 -10.14 -10.99 2.93
CA GLU A 195 -10.50 -12.32 2.42
C GLU A 195 -10.75 -13.31 3.57
N ALA A 196 -9.85 -13.37 4.56
CA ALA A 196 -10.02 -14.22 5.74
C ALA A 196 -11.24 -13.80 6.58
N GLN A 197 -11.53 -12.50 6.68
CA GLN A 197 -12.71 -11.98 7.38
C GLN A 197 -14.02 -12.38 6.69
N ALA A 198 -14.05 -12.43 5.35
CA ALA A 198 -15.21 -12.91 4.59
C ALA A 198 -15.44 -14.41 4.86
N LEU A 199 -14.38 -15.22 4.78
CA LEU A 199 -14.45 -16.66 5.07
C LEU A 199 -14.86 -16.95 6.51
N ARG A 200 -14.33 -16.21 7.48
CA ARG A 200 -14.74 -16.29 8.90
C ARG A 200 -16.24 -16.00 9.05
N SER A 201 -16.72 -14.96 8.37
CA SER A 201 -18.13 -14.55 8.45
C SER A 201 -19.05 -15.59 7.83
N GLU A 202 -18.60 -16.31 6.80
CA GLU A 202 -19.34 -17.44 6.24
C GLU A 202 -19.36 -18.65 7.18
N ALA A 203 -18.22 -19.00 7.78
CA ALA A 203 -18.15 -20.06 8.80
C ALA A 203 -19.04 -19.78 10.02
N ASP A 204 -19.13 -18.51 10.46
CA ASP A 204 -20.04 -18.09 11.53
C ASP A 204 -21.52 -18.25 11.16
N LYS A 205 -21.90 -18.03 9.89
CA LYS A 205 -23.27 -18.32 9.43
C LYS A 205 -23.57 -19.81 9.45
N GLN A 206 -22.63 -20.63 8.96
CA GLN A 206 -22.77 -22.09 8.95
C GLN A 206 -22.90 -22.64 10.36
N TYR A 207 -22.07 -22.17 11.30
CA TYR A 207 -22.18 -22.47 12.72
C TYR A 207 -23.58 -22.15 13.25
N LYS A 208 -24.07 -20.92 13.04
CA LYS A 208 -25.41 -20.50 13.51
C LYS A 208 -26.53 -21.32 12.89
N ALA A 209 -26.41 -21.72 11.63
CA ALA A 209 -27.38 -22.58 10.96
C ALA A 209 -27.41 -23.98 11.58
N ALA A 210 -26.24 -24.58 11.84
CA ALA A 210 -26.13 -25.90 12.47
C ALA A 210 -26.67 -25.89 13.91
N VAL A 211 -26.38 -24.84 14.69
CA VAL A 211 -26.94 -24.65 16.03
C VAL A 211 -28.48 -24.62 15.99
N ARG A 212 -29.08 -23.91 15.02
CA ARG A 212 -30.54 -23.89 14.85
C ARG A 212 -31.13 -25.24 14.44
N ALA A 213 -30.37 -26.04 13.71
CA ALA A 213 -30.75 -27.39 13.29
C ALA A 213 -30.53 -28.45 14.39
N GLY A 214 -29.91 -28.09 15.52
CA GLY A 214 -29.57 -29.04 16.59
C GLY A 214 -28.41 -29.98 16.25
N ASP A 215 -27.64 -29.68 15.20
CA ASP A 215 -26.50 -30.47 14.75
C ASP A 215 -25.21 -29.98 15.42
N ALA A 216 -24.89 -30.57 16.58
CA ALA A 216 -23.72 -30.20 17.37
C ALA A 216 -22.40 -30.48 16.63
N VAL A 217 -22.32 -31.53 15.82
CA VAL A 217 -21.09 -31.90 15.08
C VAL A 217 -20.80 -30.86 14.00
N THR A 218 -21.80 -30.50 13.20
CA THR A 218 -21.64 -29.46 12.17
C THR A 218 -21.40 -28.08 12.80
N ALA A 219 -22.02 -27.79 13.95
CA ALA A 219 -21.76 -26.57 14.70
C ALA A 219 -20.30 -26.49 15.19
N ALA A 220 -19.79 -27.57 15.80
CA ALA A 220 -18.39 -27.64 16.24
C ALA A 220 -17.41 -27.43 15.07
N ALA A 221 -17.68 -28.03 13.91
CA ALA A 221 -16.88 -27.83 12.69
C ALA A 221 -16.90 -26.36 12.21
N GLY A 222 -18.08 -25.74 12.12
CA GLY A 222 -18.21 -24.33 11.73
C GLY A 222 -17.48 -23.37 12.69
N MET A 223 -17.59 -23.62 13.99
CA MET A 223 -16.89 -22.84 15.02
C MET A 223 -15.37 -23.00 14.92
N LYS A 224 -14.88 -24.22 14.70
CA LYS A 224 -13.46 -24.51 14.47
C LYS A 224 -12.91 -23.78 13.25
N HIS A 225 -13.67 -23.76 12.15
CA HIS A 225 -13.31 -23.00 10.95
C HIS A 225 -13.26 -21.49 11.21
N SER A 226 -14.24 -20.94 11.95
CA SER A 226 -14.25 -19.53 12.34
C SER A 226 -13.03 -19.16 13.19
N CYS A 227 -12.67 -20.00 14.16
CA CYS A 227 -11.47 -19.83 14.99
C CYS A 227 -10.19 -19.85 14.14
N ALA A 228 -10.06 -20.81 13.21
CA ALA A 228 -8.90 -20.89 12.32
C ALA A 228 -8.72 -19.62 11.48
N ARG A 229 -9.80 -19.08 10.90
CA ARG A 229 -9.75 -17.82 10.12
C ARG A 229 -9.40 -16.62 10.99
N MET A 230 -9.89 -16.58 12.23
CA MET A 230 -9.53 -15.51 13.16
C MET A 230 -8.04 -15.55 13.55
N THR A 231 -7.45 -16.74 13.67
CA THR A 231 -6.01 -16.93 13.91
C THR A 231 -5.17 -16.45 12.73
N GLU A 232 -5.62 -16.72 11.50
CA GLU A 232 -5.00 -16.20 10.29
C GLU A 232 -5.04 -14.67 10.25
N ILE A 233 -6.21 -14.06 10.53
CA ILE A 233 -6.37 -12.60 10.60
C ILE A 233 -5.37 -11.99 11.59
N ARG A 234 -5.26 -12.58 12.79
CA ARG A 234 -4.31 -12.13 13.81
C ARG A 234 -2.86 -12.21 13.30
N THR A 235 -2.49 -13.31 12.65
CA THR A 235 -1.16 -13.47 12.06
C THR A 235 -0.86 -12.34 11.06
N TYR A 236 -1.79 -12.02 10.17
CA TYR A 236 -1.62 -10.92 9.22
C TYR A 236 -1.56 -9.54 9.90
N LEU A 237 -2.33 -9.33 10.98
CA LEU A 237 -2.25 -8.10 11.77
C LEU A 237 -0.87 -7.93 12.44
N GLN A 238 -0.28 -9.00 12.96
CA GLN A 238 1.06 -8.97 13.54
C GLN A 238 2.13 -8.69 12.48
N GLN A 239 2.01 -9.30 11.30
CA GLN A 239 2.89 -9.00 10.17
C GLN A 239 2.77 -7.52 9.75
N ALA A 240 1.54 -7.00 9.63
CA ALA A 240 1.30 -5.59 9.34
C ALA A 240 1.91 -4.68 10.41
N TYR A 241 1.84 -5.05 11.69
CA TYR A 241 2.47 -4.30 12.78
C TYR A 241 3.99 -4.19 12.62
N VAL A 242 4.66 -5.30 12.30
CA VAL A 242 6.12 -5.32 12.05
C VAL A 242 6.48 -4.43 10.85
N LEU A 243 5.68 -4.44 9.79
CA LEU A 243 5.87 -3.57 8.64
C LEU A 243 5.69 -2.09 9.00
N GLU A 244 4.67 -1.76 9.80
CA GLU A 244 4.46 -0.39 10.30
C GLU A 244 5.62 0.07 11.19
N GLN A 245 6.19 -0.80 12.03
CA GLN A 245 7.40 -0.48 12.80
C GLN A 245 8.62 -0.20 11.91
N LYS A 246 8.79 -0.94 10.81
CA LYS A 246 9.85 -0.66 9.83
C LYS A 246 9.67 0.71 9.18
N ILE A 247 8.43 1.12 8.91
CA ILE A 247 8.14 2.49 8.44
C ILE A 247 8.55 3.51 9.52
N THR A 248 8.17 3.30 10.78
CA THR A 248 8.57 4.18 11.90
C THR A 248 10.08 4.32 11.99
N ALA A 249 10.84 3.22 11.86
CA ALA A 249 12.30 3.24 11.90
C ALA A 249 12.89 4.03 10.71
N ALA A 250 12.37 3.83 9.50
CA ALA A 250 12.78 4.58 8.32
C ALA A 250 12.49 6.08 8.46
N LEU A 251 11.35 6.45 9.05
CA LEU A 251 10.98 7.84 9.32
C LEU A 251 11.90 8.50 10.34
N ARG A 252 12.20 7.82 11.45
CA ARG A 252 13.17 8.33 12.44
C ARG A 252 14.57 8.49 11.86
N LEU A 253 15.00 7.52 11.05
CA LEU A 253 16.26 7.64 10.34
C LEU A 253 16.24 8.85 9.39
N ALA A 254 15.19 9.02 8.60
CA ALA A 254 15.06 10.18 7.72
C ALA A 254 15.08 11.50 8.49
N GLU A 255 14.38 11.57 9.63
CA GLU A 255 14.37 12.75 10.50
C GLU A 255 15.77 13.09 11.03
N SER A 256 16.53 12.09 11.48
CA SER A 256 17.92 12.29 11.94
C SER A 256 18.89 12.71 10.82
N ARG A 257 18.47 12.62 9.56
CA ARG A 257 19.26 12.96 8.37
C ARG A 257 18.74 14.21 7.66
N LEU A 258 17.77 14.90 8.26
CA LEU A 258 17.31 16.17 7.74
C LEU A 258 18.43 17.22 7.88
N PRO A 259 18.61 18.10 6.88
CA PRO A 259 19.48 19.24 7.03
C PRO A 259 18.93 20.19 8.10
N GLU A 260 19.81 20.75 8.92
CA GLU A 260 19.51 21.82 9.88
C GLU A 260 19.02 23.10 9.18
#